data_AF-A0A920RVC7-F1
#
_entry.id   AF-A0A920RVC7-F1
#
_cell.length_a   1.000
_cell.length_b   1.000
_cell.length_c   1.000
_cell.angle_alpha   90.00
_cell.angle_beta   90.00
_cell.angle_gamma   90.00
#
_symmetry.space_group_name_H-M   'P 1'
#
loop_
_entity.id
_entity.type
_entity.pdbx_description
1 polymer ?
#
loop_
_entity_poly.entity_id
_entity_poly.type
_entity_poly.pdbx_seq_one_letter_code
_entity_poly.pdbx_strand_id
1 'polypeptide(L)'
;MELVQWDRYKIKRGDTLTRIAKQYSIEVPVLMEINQMDSDVIYASQEIMVPRGPAWAKTFVPKARTYEVVKGDTFWGISKKFGVTIQEFLYGMI
;
A
#
# COMPACT_ATOMS: atom_id res chain seq x y z
N MET A 1 -12.48 -18.93 -10.00
CA MET A 1 -11.08 -18.45 -9.91
C MET A 1 -11.13 -17.00 -9.53
N GLU A 2 -10.45 -16.60 -8.46
CA GLU A 2 -10.20 -15.17 -8.25
C GLU A 2 -9.09 -14.75 -9.22
N LEU A 3 -9.40 -13.84 -10.13
CA LEU A 3 -8.43 -13.32 -11.10
C LEU A 3 -7.85 -12.00 -10.58
N VAL A 4 -6.56 -11.77 -10.83
CA VAL A 4 -5.98 -10.44 -10.71
C VAL A 4 -6.46 -9.63 -11.90
N GLN A 5 -7.13 -8.51 -11.62
CA GLN A 5 -7.52 -7.54 -12.63
C GLN A 5 -6.48 -6.44 -12.68
N TRP A 6 -6.35 -5.81 -13.85
CA TRP A 6 -5.39 -4.73 -14.08
C TRP A 6 -6.13 -3.49 -14.54
N ASP A 7 -5.82 -2.36 -13.93
CA ASP A 7 -6.33 -1.06 -14.35
C ASP A 7 -5.22 -0.13 -14.75
N ARG A 8 -5.59 0.77 -15.65
CA ARG A 8 -4.78 1.90 -16.07
C ARG A 8 -5.14 3.10 -15.19
N TYR A 9 -4.19 3.52 -14.37
CA TYR A 9 -4.31 4.72 -13.54
C TYR A 9 -3.59 5.89 -14.21
N LYS A 10 -4.32 6.97 -14.48
CA LYS A 10 -3.77 8.23 -14.99
C LYS A 10 -3.32 9.11 -13.83
N ILE A 11 -2.03 9.37 -13.75
CA ILE A 11 -1.38 10.17 -12.72
C ILE A 11 -1.92 11.60 -12.77
N LYS A 12 -2.34 12.11 -11.62
CA LYS A 12 -2.86 13.47 -11.46
C LYS A 12 -1.79 14.37 -10.85
N ARG A 13 -1.97 15.69 -11.02
CA ARG A 13 -1.09 16.68 -10.40
C ARG A 13 -1.18 16.55 -8.87
N GLY A 14 -0.02 16.40 -8.21
CA GLY A 14 0.07 16.21 -6.76
C GLY A 14 0.06 14.74 -6.33
N ASP A 15 0.04 13.79 -7.27
CA ASP A 15 0.20 12.38 -6.96
C ASP A 15 1.65 12.06 -6.57
N THR A 16 1.79 11.06 -5.70
CA THR A 16 3.08 10.42 -5.39
C THR A 16 2.91 8.92 -5.52
N LEU A 17 3.97 8.19 -5.89
CA LEU A 17 3.93 6.73 -5.94
C LEU A 17 3.51 6.14 -4.60
N THR A 18 3.96 6.69 -3.48
CA THR A 18 3.55 6.28 -2.13
C THR A 18 2.03 6.36 -1.93
N ARG A 19 1.40 7.46 -2.36
CA ARG A 19 -0.05 7.64 -2.21
C ARG A 19 -0.83 6.69 -3.10
N ILE A 20 -0.38 6.49 -4.34
CA ILE A 20 -0.99 5.55 -5.27
C ILE A 20 -0.83 4.11 -4.74
N ALA A 21 0.37 3.72 -4.39
CA ALA A 21 0.68 2.39 -3.89
C ALA A 21 -0.17 2.04 -2.65
N LYS A 22 -0.29 2.99 -1.71
CA LYS A 22 -1.19 2.87 -0.55
C LYS A 22 -2.66 2.67 -0.95
N GLN A 23 -3.16 3.44 -1.91
CA GLN A 23 -4.54 3.33 -2.40
C GLN A 23 -4.85 1.94 -2.97
N TYR A 24 -3.87 1.31 -3.61
CA TYR A 24 -4.00 -0.03 -4.20
C TYR A 24 -3.44 -1.14 -3.29
N SER A 25 -3.07 -0.80 -2.05
CA SER A 25 -2.47 -1.73 -1.07
C SER A 25 -1.30 -2.54 -1.66
N ILE A 26 -0.39 -1.85 -2.33
CA ILE A 26 0.84 -2.39 -2.93
C ILE A 26 2.05 -1.63 -2.39
N GLU A 27 3.21 -2.27 -2.31
CA GLU A 27 4.45 -1.58 -1.97
C GLU A 27 4.99 -0.79 -3.17
N VAL A 28 5.60 0.37 -2.93
CA VAL A 28 6.17 1.21 -4.00
C VAL A 28 7.16 0.45 -4.90
N PRO A 29 8.10 -0.35 -4.38
CA PRO A 29 9.01 -1.12 -5.23
C PRO A 29 8.28 -2.08 -6.17
N VAL A 30 7.22 -2.74 -5.71
CA VAL A 30 6.42 -3.67 -6.54
C VAL A 30 5.62 -2.91 -7.59
N LEU A 31 5.06 -1.74 -7.23
CA LEU A 31 4.38 -0.87 -8.21
C LEU A 31 5.34 -0.42 -9.32
N MET A 32 6.58 -0.08 -8.96
CA MET A 32 7.62 0.30 -9.92
C MET A 32 8.03 -0.88 -10.81
N GLU A 33 8.23 -2.06 -10.23
CA GLU A 33 8.59 -3.28 -10.97
C GLU A 33 7.55 -3.65 -12.01
N ILE A 34 6.26 -3.65 -11.63
CA ILE A 34 5.13 -3.89 -12.54
C ILE A 34 5.14 -2.94 -13.73
N ASN A 35 5.54 -1.69 -13.50
CA ASN A 35 5.55 -0.63 -14.49
C ASN A 35 6.92 -0.41 -15.16
N GLN A 36 7.89 -1.30 -14.89
CA GLN A 36 9.25 -1.22 -15.42
C GLN A 36 9.89 0.16 -15.20
N MET A 37 9.69 0.72 -14.00
CA MET A 37 10.17 2.05 -13.65
C MET A 37 11.54 1.96 -12.98
N ASP A 38 12.51 2.71 -13.51
CA ASP A 38 13.86 2.82 -12.94
C ASP A 38 13.97 3.90 -11.85
N SER A 39 12.95 4.75 -11.71
CA SER A 39 12.91 5.88 -10.77
C SER A 39 11.50 6.08 -10.22
N ASP A 40 11.41 6.64 -9.03
CA ASP A 40 10.16 7.01 -8.35
C ASP A 40 9.55 8.34 -8.84
N VAL A 41 10.21 9.00 -9.79
CA VAL A 41 9.71 10.23 -10.42
C VAL A 41 8.54 9.91 -11.35
N ILE A 42 7.41 10.60 -11.14
CA ILE A 42 6.19 10.47 -11.94
C ILE A 42 5.70 11.81 -12.46
N TYR A 43 5.07 11.80 -13.63
CA TYR A 43 4.55 13.01 -14.28
C TYR A 43 3.03 12.97 -14.39
N ALA A 44 2.39 14.14 -14.25
CA ALA A 44 0.96 14.25 -14.47
C ALA A 44 0.59 13.83 -15.91
N SER A 45 -0.57 13.18 -16.06
CA SER A 45 -1.08 12.56 -17.28
C SER A 45 -0.36 11.30 -17.76
N GLN A 46 0.75 10.90 -17.14
CA GLN A 46 1.33 9.58 -17.36
C GLN A 46 0.36 8.49 -16.87
N GLU A 47 0.37 7.34 -17.52
CA GLU A 47 -0.44 6.20 -17.14
C GLU A 47 0.44 5.08 -16.60
N ILE A 48 -0.02 4.45 -15.52
CA ILE A 48 0.62 3.28 -14.92
C ILE A 48 -0.43 2.18 -14.71
N MET A 49 0.03 0.94 -14.71
CA MET A 49 -0.74 -0.24 -14.41
C MET A 49 -0.78 -0.47 -12.90
N VAL A 50 -1.98 -0.67 -12.38
CA VAL A 50 -2.22 -1.00 -10.97
C VAL A 50 -3.10 -2.24 -10.88
N PRO A 51 -2.79 -3.20 -10.01
CA PRO A 51 -3.61 -4.38 -9.83
C PRO A 51 -4.86 -4.08 -8.99
N ARG A 52 -5.97 -4.76 -9.31
CA ARG A 52 -7.23 -4.75 -8.55
C ARG A 52 -7.75 -6.18 -8.34
N GLY A 53 -8.56 -6.34 -7.31
CA GLY A 53 -9.34 -7.54 -7.06
C GLY A 53 -8.86 -8.39 -5.86
N PRO A 54 -9.73 -9.29 -5.36
CA PRO A 54 -9.50 -10.04 -4.13
C PRO A 54 -8.30 -10.99 -4.22
N ALA A 55 -7.96 -11.50 -5.41
CA ALA A 55 -6.76 -12.31 -5.62
C ALA A 55 -5.46 -11.54 -5.32
N TRP A 56 -5.39 -10.27 -5.78
CA TRP A 56 -4.24 -9.41 -5.52
C TRP A 56 -4.12 -9.10 -4.03
N ALA A 57 -5.25 -8.73 -3.41
CA ALA A 57 -5.32 -8.40 -2.00
C ALA A 57 -4.84 -9.54 -1.09
N LYS A 58 -5.01 -10.81 -1.49
CA LYS A 58 -4.55 -11.97 -0.71
C LYS A 58 -3.08 -12.31 -0.89
N THR A 59 -2.48 -11.92 -2.02
CA THR A 59 -1.15 -12.39 -2.44
C THR A 59 -0.05 -11.38 -2.11
N PHE A 60 -0.33 -10.09 -2.26
CA PHE A 60 0.68 -9.02 -2.20
C PHE A 60 0.39 -7.94 -1.16
N VAL A 61 -0.77 -7.96 -0.51
CA VAL A 61 -0.90 -7.21 0.76
C VAL A 61 -0.01 -7.96 1.75
N PRO A 62 0.98 -7.31 2.38
CA PRO A 62 1.76 -7.96 3.41
C PRO A 62 0.77 -8.55 4.40
N LYS A 63 0.82 -9.90 4.57
CA LYS A 63 0.03 -10.60 5.58
C LYS A 63 0.04 -9.74 6.83
N ALA A 64 -1.14 -9.29 7.25
CA ALA A 64 -1.27 -8.39 8.38
C ALA A 64 -0.35 -8.91 9.49
N ARG A 65 0.69 -8.13 9.81
CA ARG A 65 1.59 -8.51 10.90
C ARG A 65 0.78 -8.30 12.17
N THR A 66 0.22 -9.38 12.68
CA THR A 66 -0.38 -9.39 14.01
C THR A 66 0.74 -9.12 15.01
N TYR A 67 0.62 -8.00 15.72
CA TYR A 67 1.48 -7.66 16.83
C TYR A 67 0.73 -7.97 18.12
N GLU A 68 1.28 -8.86 18.95
CA GLU A 68 0.76 -9.12 20.28
C GLU A 68 1.24 -8.01 21.22
N VAL A 69 0.29 -7.25 21.75
CA VAL A 69 0.58 -6.15 22.68
C VAL A 69 1.12 -6.74 23.98
N VAL A 70 2.33 -6.33 24.37
CA VAL A 70 2.94 -6.78 25.62
C VAL A 70 2.82 -5.72 26.70
N LYS A 71 2.96 -6.13 27.96
CA LYS A 71 2.87 -5.23 29.12
C LYS A 71 3.89 -4.09 28.98
N GLY A 72 3.40 -2.85 28.97
CA GLY A 72 4.22 -1.63 28.86
C GLY A 72 4.18 -0.97 27.48
N ASP A 73 3.59 -1.60 26.48
CA ASP A 73 3.33 -0.96 25.21
C ASP A 73 2.28 0.15 25.32
N THR A 74 2.41 1.17 24.47
CA THR A 74 1.41 2.22 24.28
C THR A 74 1.05 2.29 22.81
N PHE A 75 -0.20 2.68 22.50
CA PHE A 75 -0.63 2.92 21.11
C PHE A 75 0.31 3.85 20.35
N TRP A 76 0.77 4.92 21.01
CA TRP A 76 1.73 5.86 20.44
C TRP A 76 3.10 5.22 20.18
N GLY A 77 3.61 4.43 21.14
CA GLY A 77 4.88 3.72 20.99
C GLY A 77 4.85 2.68 19.87
N ILE A 78 3.76 1.93 19.76
CA ILE A 78 3.54 0.95 18.69
C ILE A 78 3.43 1.65 17.33
N SER A 79 2.62 2.71 17.23
CA SER A 79 2.47 3.50 16.00
C SER A 79 3.81 4.05 15.51
N LYS A 80 4.64 4.58 16.42
CA LYS A 80 6.00 5.04 16.11
C LYS A 80 6.93 3.91 15.66
N LYS A 81 6.87 2.74 16.31
CA LYS A 81 7.69 1.56 15.99
C LYS A 81 7.39 1.00 14.60
N PHE A 82 6.13 1.01 14.18
CA PHE A 82 5.70 0.42 12.91
C PHE A 82 5.46 1.45 11.79
N GLY A 83 5.62 2.74 12.07
CA GLY A 83 5.41 3.81 11.08
C GLY A 83 3.97 3.92 10.56
N VAL A 84 3.00 3.37 11.31
CA VAL A 84 1.56 3.42 10.98
C VAL A 84 0.89 4.55 11.74
N THR A 85 -0.13 5.16 11.17
CA THR A 85 -0.94 6.16 11.89
C THR A 85 -1.82 5.48 12.96
N ILE A 86 -2.16 6.20 14.03
CA ILE A 86 -3.10 5.71 15.06
C ILE A 86 -4.43 5.28 14.44
N GLN A 87 -4.88 6.01 13.40
CA GLN A 87 -6.10 5.69 12.68
C GLN A 87 -6.03 4.32 11.98
N GLU A 88 -4.92 4.02 11.29
CA GLU A 88 -4.71 2.69 10.67
C GLU A 88 -4.65 1.56 11.70
N PHE A 89 -4.10 1.82 12.89
CA PHE A 89 -4.06 0.82 13.97
C PHE A 89 -5.44 0.55 14.57
N LEU A 90 -6.27 1.58 14.76
CA LEU A 90 -7.60 1.45 15.37
C LEU A 90 -8.57 0.65 14.50
N TYR A 91 -8.50 0.80 13.17
CA TYR A 91 -9.33 0.04 12.23
C TYR A 91 -8.97 -1.46 12.16
N GLY A 92 -7.77 -1.86 12.61
CA GLY A 92 -7.33 -3.26 12.61
C GLY A 92 -7.67 -4.04 13.88
N MET A 93 -8.32 -3.41 14.88
CA MET A 93 -8.67 -4.02 16.18
C MET A 93 -10.18 -4.27 16.36
N ILE A 94 -10.99 -4.10 15.31
CA ILE A 94 -12.44 -4.35 15.31
C ILE A 94 -12.77 -5.59 14.48
#